data_AF-A0A177G924-F1
#
_entry.id   AF-A0A177G924-F1
#
_cell.length_a   1.000
_cell.length_b   1.000
_cell.length_c   1.000
_cell.angle_alpha   90.00
_cell.angle_beta   90.00
_cell.angle_gamma   90.00
#
_symmetry.space_group_name_H-M   'P 1'
#
loop_
_entity.id
_entity.type
_entity.pdbx_description
1 polymer ?
#
loop_
_entity_poly.entity_id
_entity_poly.type
_entity_poly.pdbx_seq_one_letter_code
_entity_poly.pdbx_strand_id
1 'polypeptide(L)'
;MGSTLAAGILLSPDERFLYVSNRLGDSLAVFQVSTDGSLTLVDEIWTHADYGRSLMFDPSGSYLYVANQRSDSITSFRVDKTTGKISFTWDFTPVGSPTCFEFMTIAADPTDVSPS
;
A
#
# COMPACT_ATOMS: atom_id res chain seq x y z
N MET A 1 23.97 6.96 -5.97
CA MET A 1 23.49 6.70 -4.59
C MET A 1 22.15 7.41 -4.47
N GLY A 2 21.05 6.67 -4.62
CA GLY A 2 19.70 7.23 -4.52
C GLY A 2 19.43 7.64 -3.07
N SER A 3 18.82 8.80 -2.87
CA SER A 3 18.44 9.24 -1.54
C SER A 3 17.24 8.42 -1.04
N THR A 4 17.29 7.95 0.20
CA THR A 4 16.20 7.20 0.83
C THR A 4 15.56 8.05 1.92
N LEU A 5 14.26 8.28 1.82
CA LEU A 5 13.44 8.79 2.91
C LEU A 5 12.24 7.85 3.07
N ALA A 6 12.44 6.80 3.87
CA ALA A 6 11.37 5.87 4.21
C ALA A 6 10.23 6.60 4.95
N ALA A 7 9.00 6.19 4.69
CA ALA A 7 7.83 6.91 5.15
C ALA A 7 6.73 6.02 5.69
N GLY A 8 6.03 5.30 4.81
CA GLY A 8 5.06 4.31 5.19
C GLY A 8 5.75 2.99 5.47
N ILE A 9 5.29 2.29 6.50
CA ILE A 9 5.65 0.92 6.83
C ILE A 9 4.37 0.18 7.17
N LEU A 10 4.15 -0.97 6.55
CA LEU A 10 2.91 -1.73 6.70
C LEU A 10 3.17 -3.23 6.57
N LEU A 11 2.72 -4.02 7.55
CA LEU A 11 2.71 -5.48 7.45
C LEU A 11 1.51 -5.94 6.62
N SER A 12 1.68 -7.03 5.86
CA SER A 12 0.56 -7.77 5.29
C SER A 12 -0.37 -8.27 6.41
N PRO A 13 -1.66 -8.51 6.14
CA PRO A 13 -2.60 -8.99 7.16
C PRO A 13 -2.20 -10.31 7.84
N ASP A 14 -1.37 -11.12 7.17
CA ASP A 14 -0.82 -12.38 7.69
C ASP A 14 0.60 -12.24 8.26
N GLU A 15 1.12 -11.00 8.34
CA GLU A 15 2.44 -10.61 8.88
C GLU A 15 3.65 -11.24 8.18
N ARG A 16 3.45 -11.92 7.04
CA ARG A 16 4.54 -12.57 6.28
C ARG A 16 5.36 -11.61 5.42
N PHE A 17 4.81 -10.43 5.11
CA PHE A 17 5.46 -9.44 4.26
C PHE A 17 5.38 -8.04 4.86
N LEU A 18 6.42 -7.25 4.66
CA LEU A 18 6.54 -5.86 5.08
C LEU A 18 6.70 -4.97 3.84
N TYR A 19 5.90 -3.92 3.75
CA TYR A 19 5.89 -2.97 2.65
C TYR A 19 6.37 -1.62 3.17
N VAL A 20 7.34 -1.03 2.46
CA VAL A 20 7.95 0.25 2.85
C VAL A 20 7.93 1.20 1.67
N SER A 21 7.37 2.39 1.85
CA SER A 21 7.46 3.46 0.84
C SER A 21 8.71 4.30 1.05
N ASN A 22 9.38 4.64 -0.06
CA ASN A 22 10.52 5.53 -0.10
C ASN A 22 10.17 6.81 -0.87
N ARG A 23 10.12 7.95 -0.18
CA ARG A 23 9.68 9.23 -0.75
C ARG A 23 10.64 9.87 -1.75
N LEU A 24 11.94 9.61 -1.64
CA LEU A 24 12.94 10.20 -2.55
C LEU A 24 13.38 9.25 -3.65
N GLY A 25 13.20 7.94 -3.45
CA GLY A 25 13.35 6.94 -4.49
C GLY A 25 12.06 6.67 -5.26
N ASP A 26 10.94 7.26 -4.83
CA ASP A 26 9.59 7.04 -5.34
C ASP A 26 9.26 5.54 -5.51
N SER A 27 9.75 4.72 -4.59
CA SER A 27 9.69 3.26 -4.66
C SER A 27 8.92 2.64 -3.51
N LEU A 28 8.44 1.42 -3.75
CA LEU A 28 7.94 0.48 -2.74
C LEU A 28 8.91 -0.68 -2.64
N ALA A 29 9.52 -0.84 -1.48
CA ALA A 29 10.28 -2.03 -1.15
C ALA A 29 9.36 -3.03 -0.45
N VAL A 30 9.46 -4.30 -0.85
CA VAL A 30 8.74 -5.42 -0.24
C VAL A 30 9.76 -6.36 0.39
N PHE A 31 9.55 -6.69 1.66
CA PHE A 31 10.37 -7.63 2.38
C PHE A 31 9.54 -8.84 2.82
N GLN A 32 10.11 -10.04 2.72
CA GLN A 32 9.61 -11.20 3.45
C GLN A 32 10.07 -11.10 4.91
N VAL A 33 9.15 -11.40 5.83
CA VAL A 33 9.40 -11.45 7.27
C VAL A 33 9.59 -12.90 7.68
N SER A 34 10.74 -13.21 8.29
CA SER A 34 11.01 -14.53 8.85
C SER A 34 10.45 -14.65 10.27
N THR A 35 10.36 -15.88 10.79
CA THR A 35 9.83 -16.14 12.13
C THR A 35 10.63 -15.50 13.27
N ASP A 36 11.91 -15.18 13.04
CA ASP A 36 12.77 -14.45 13.97
C ASP A 36 12.70 -12.92 13.79
N GLY A 37 11.84 -12.44 12.89
CA GLY A 37 11.67 -11.02 12.55
C GLY A 37 12.71 -10.49 11.55
N SER A 38 13.62 -11.33 11.04
CA SER A 38 14.56 -10.91 10.01
C SER A 38 13.85 -10.62 8.68
N LEU A 39 14.37 -9.64 7.95
CA LEU A 39 13.77 -9.12 6.72
C LEU A 39 14.63 -9.47 5.51
N THR A 40 14.02 -10.05 4.48
CA THR A 40 14.68 -10.31 3.19
C THR A 40 13.97 -9.52 2.10
N LEU A 41 14.68 -8.66 1.36
CA LEU A 41 14.11 -7.93 0.23
C LEU A 41 13.65 -8.92 -0.86
N VAL A 42 12.38 -8.86 -1.23
CA VAL A 42 11.79 -9.71 -2.29
C VAL A 42 11.49 -8.95 -3.57
N ASP A 43 11.22 -7.65 -3.46
CA ASP A 43 10.94 -6.79 -4.61
C ASP A 43 11.18 -5.31 -4.28
N GLU A 44 11.46 -4.51 -5.30
CA GLU A 44 11.42 -3.05 -5.21
C GLU A 44 10.90 -2.49 -6.54
N ILE A 45 9.78 -1.77 -6.49
CA ILE A 45 9.12 -1.23 -7.67
C ILE A 45 8.90 0.27 -7.57
N TRP A 46 8.80 0.94 -8.72
CA TRP A 46 8.37 2.34 -8.79
C TRP A 46 6.89 2.45 -8.35
N THR A 47 6.57 3.50 -7.59
CA THR A 47 5.20 3.81 -7.14
C THR A 47 4.31 4.39 -8.25
N HIS A 48 4.86 4.61 -9.45
CA HIS A 48 4.18 5.27 -10.56
C HIS A 48 3.68 6.70 -10.22
N ALA A 49 4.28 7.31 -9.22
CA ALA A 49 3.97 8.64 -8.69
C ALA A 49 5.13 9.11 -7.81
N ASP A 50 4.96 10.26 -7.15
CA ASP A 50 6.01 10.92 -6.38
C ASP A 50 5.60 11.11 -4.91
N TYR A 51 6.55 10.85 -4.01
CA TYR A 51 6.48 11.20 -2.60
C TYR A 51 5.41 10.42 -1.80
N GLY A 52 5.41 9.09 -1.92
CA GLY A 52 4.52 8.18 -1.20
C GLY A 52 4.57 8.32 0.33
N ARG A 53 3.51 8.87 0.93
CA ARG A 53 3.40 9.23 2.36
C ARG A 53 2.96 8.07 3.25
N SER A 54 1.88 7.40 2.85
CA SER A 54 1.22 6.35 3.63
C SER A 54 0.87 5.17 2.72
N LEU A 55 0.77 4.01 3.35
CA LEU A 55 0.40 2.74 2.73
C LEU A 55 -0.83 2.18 3.41
N MET A 56 -1.69 1.52 2.65
CA MET A 56 -2.80 0.78 3.23
C MET A 56 -3.29 -0.34 2.33
N PHE A 57 -3.61 -1.48 2.93
CA PHE A 57 -4.33 -2.56 2.25
C PHE A 57 -5.83 -2.29 2.21
N ASP A 58 -6.50 -2.74 1.15
CA ASP A 58 -7.95 -2.91 1.25
C ASP A 58 -8.30 -3.99 2.31
N PRO A 59 -9.53 -4.04 2.82
CA PRO A 59 -9.92 -5.03 3.83
C PRO A 59 -9.70 -6.49 3.41
N SER A 60 -9.70 -6.80 2.10
CA SER A 60 -9.38 -8.15 1.64
C SER A 60 -7.89 -8.46 1.61
N GLY A 61 -7.01 -7.44 1.68
CA GLY A 61 -5.56 -7.56 1.51
C GLY A 61 -5.12 -7.93 0.09
N SER A 62 -6.00 -7.76 -0.91
CA SER A 62 -5.71 -8.09 -2.31
C SER A 62 -5.14 -6.90 -3.08
N TYR A 63 -5.31 -5.69 -2.54
CA TYR A 63 -4.83 -4.44 -3.08
C TYR A 63 -4.08 -3.64 -2.02
N LEU A 64 -3.01 -2.99 -2.45
CA LEU A 64 -2.23 -2.04 -1.67
C LEU A 64 -2.35 -0.66 -2.32
N TYR A 65 -2.55 0.37 -1.50
CA TYR A 65 -2.70 1.74 -1.95
C TYR A 65 -1.59 2.60 -1.38
N VAL A 66 -1.16 3.60 -2.16
CA VAL A 66 -0.14 4.58 -1.77
C VAL A 66 -0.68 5.98 -1.95
N ALA A 67 -0.67 6.79 -0.89
CA ALA A 67 -0.95 8.21 -0.99
C ALA A 67 0.30 8.98 -1.44
N ASN A 68 0.25 9.54 -2.64
CA ASN A 68 1.38 10.25 -3.26
C ASN A 68 1.19 11.75 -3.12
N GLN A 69 1.91 12.35 -2.16
CA GLN A 69 1.66 13.74 -1.79
C GLN A 69 1.96 14.72 -2.92
N ARG A 70 3.02 14.50 -3.70
CA ARG A 70 3.46 15.47 -4.72
C ARG A 70 2.78 15.27 -6.06
N SER A 71 2.23 14.08 -6.31
CA SER A 71 1.50 13.77 -7.55
C SER A 71 -0.01 13.98 -7.43
N ASP A 72 -0.51 14.43 -6.28
CA ASP A 72 -1.94 14.62 -6.04
C ASP A 72 -2.77 13.37 -6.42
N SER A 73 -2.32 12.19 -5.98
CA SER A 73 -2.95 10.92 -6.34
C SER A 73 -2.84 9.85 -5.26
N ILE A 74 -3.72 8.86 -5.34
CA ILE A 74 -3.58 7.55 -4.70
C ILE A 74 -3.34 6.51 -5.78
N THR A 75 -2.18 5.84 -5.78
CA THR A 75 -1.89 4.71 -6.68
C THR A 75 -2.41 3.42 -6.08
N SER A 76 -2.95 2.52 -6.93
CA SER A 76 -3.34 1.17 -6.51
C SER A 76 -2.44 0.08 -7.10
N PHE A 77 -2.18 -0.95 -6.30
CA PHE A 77 -1.37 -2.10 -6.67
C PHE A 77 -2.15 -3.37 -6.34
N ARG A 78 -2.07 -4.39 -7.21
CA ARG A 78 -2.54 -5.74 -6.91
C ARG A 78 -1.46 -6.50 -6.16
N VAL A 79 -1.84 -7.25 -5.13
CA VAL A 79 -0.94 -8.00 -4.26
C VAL A 79 -1.01 -9.50 -4.57
N ASP A 80 0.14 -10.13 -4.83
CA ASP A 80 0.27 -11.58 -4.77
C ASP A 80 0.53 -12.00 -3.32
N LYS A 81 -0.49 -12.53 -2.66
CA LYS A 81 -0.42 -12.96 -1.25
C LYS A 81 0.53 -14.15 -1.01
N THR A 82 0.95 -14.85 -2.05
CA THR A 82 1.88 -15.98 -1.91
C THR A 82 3.32 -15.47 -1.88
N THR A 83 3.64 -14.51 -2.75
CA THR A 83 5.02 -14.04 -2.96
C THR A 83 5.29 -12.67 -2.33
N GLY A 84 4.25 -11.95 -1.90
CA GLY A 84 4.32 -10.58 -1.41
C GLY A 84 4.43 -9.53 -2.53
N LYS A 85 4.72 -9.94 -3.76
CA LYS A 85 4.95 -9.03 -4.88
C LYS A 85 3.72 -8.22 -5.22
N ILE A 86 3.96 -7.03 -5.75
CA ILE A 86 2.93 -6.07 -6.11
C ILE A 86 3.06 -5.65 -7.56
N SER A 87 1.92 -5.43 -8.21
CA SER A 87 1.84 -5.01 -9.61
C SER A 87 0.93 -3.81 -9.74
N PHE A 88 1.40 -2.78 -10.45
CA PHE A 88 0.60 -1.61 -10.74
C PHE A 88 -0.68 -2.01 -11.49
N THR A 89 -1.83 -1.50 -11.05
CA THR A 89 -3.14 -1.80 -11.63
C THR A 89 -3.44 -0.99 -12.89
N TRP A 90 -2.56 -0.05 -13.26
CA TRP A 90 -2.81 0.98 -14.26
C TRP A 90 -3.89 1.99 -13.88
N ASP A 91 -4.17 2.11 -12.57
CA ASP A 91 -5.20 3.00 -12.06
C ASP A 91 -4.71 3.87 -10.89
N PHE A 92 -5.20 5.10 -10.87
CA PHE A 92 -4.98 6.07 -9.79
C PHE A 92 -6.24 6.88 -9.52
N THR A 93 -6.42 7.25 -8.26
CA THR A 93 -7.50 8.17 -7.85
C THR A 93 -6.92 9.57 -7.62
N PRO A 94 -7.36 10.60 -8.36
CA PRO A 94 -6.94 11.97 -8.12
C PRO A 94 -7.41 12.46 -6.76
N VAL A 95 -6.47 12.91 -5.92
CA VAL A 95 -6.74 13.46 -4.59
C VAL A 95 -5.71 14.55 -4.33
N GLY A 96 -6.12 15.75 -3.90
CA GLY A 96 -5.16 16.82 -3.61
C GLY A 96 -4.25 16.47 -2.43
N SER A 97 -2.95 16.36 -2.69
CA SER A 97 -1.85 16.22 -1.74
C SER A 97 -2.12 15.25 -0.56
N PRO A 98 -2.50 13.99 -0.81
CA PRO A 98 -2.91 13.06 0.22
C PRO A 98 -1.71 12.69 1.10
N THR A 99 -1.96 12.54 2.40
CA THR A 99 -0.92 12.20 3.38
C THR A 99 -1.27 11.00 4.25
N CYS A 100 -2.55 10.68 4.37
CA CYS A 100 -3.10 9.55 5.10
C CYS A 100 -4.52 9.26 4.58
N PHE A 101 -4.97 8.03 4.71
CA PHE A 101 -6.33 7.58 4.43
C PHE A 101 -6.55 6.27 5.19
N GLU A 102 -7.82 5.91 5.42
CA GLU A 102 -8.21 4.69 6.14
C GLU A 102 -9.35 3.97 5.40
N PHE A 103 -9.32 2.64 5.33
CA PHE A 103 -10.47 1.87 4.89
C PHE A 103 -11.43 1.67 6.05
N MET A 104 -12.68 2.10 5.86
CA MET A 104 -13.74 1.86 6.83
C MET A 104 -14.60 0.68 6.38
N THR A 105 -14.67 -0.37 7.21
CA THR A 105 -15.72 -1.37 7.05
C THR A 105 -17.01 -0.81 7.63
N ILE A 106 -18.00 -0.59 6.77
CA ILE A 106 -19.36 -0.24 7.22
C ILE A 106 -19.99 -1.55 7.70
N ALA A 107 -20.29 -1.65 8.99
CA ALA A 107 -21.19 -2.69 9.46
C ALA A 107 -22.52 -2.52 8.71
N ALA A 108 -23.06 -3.59 8.14
CA ALA A 108 -24.39 -3.53 7.54
C ALA A 108 -25.33 -2.87 8.55
N ASP A 109 -26.01 -1.80 8.14
CA ASP A 109 -26.98 -1.16 8.99
C ASP A 109 -28.05 -2.22 9.32
N PRO A 110 -28.23 -2.59 10.61
CA PRO A 110 -29.24 -3.58 10.98
C PRO A 110 -30.67 -3.13 10.63
N THR A 111 -30.86 -1.88 10.20
CA THR A 111 -32.13 -1.30 9.75
C THR A 111 -32.26 -1.11 8.24
N ASP A 112 -31.25 -1.46 7.44
CA ASP A 112 -31.35 -1.39 5.98
C ASP A 112 -32.24 -2.52 5.43
N VAL A 113 -33.52 -2.18 5.21
CA VAL A 113 -34.57 -3.03 4.62
C VAL A 113 -34.81 -2.73 3.14
N SER A 114 -33.79 -2.26 2.40
CA SER A 114 -33.90 -2.01 0.96
C SER A 114 -34.53 -3.21 0.23
N PRO A 115 -35.66 -3.04 -0.49
CA PRO A 115 -36.34 -4.17 -1.12
C PRO A 115 -35.54 -4.67 -2.32
N SER A 116 -35.46 -6.00 -2.43
CA SER A 116 -34.90 -6.76 -3.56
C SER A 116 -35.60 -6.50 -4.89
#